data_AF-A0A843ES08-F1
#
_entry.id   AF-A0A843ES08-F1
#
_cell.length_a   1.000
_cell.length_b   1.000
_cell.length_c   1.000
_cell.angle_alpha   90.00
_cell.angle_beta   90.00
_cell.angle_gamma   90.00
#
_symmetry.space_group_name_H-M   'P 1'
#
loop_
_entity.id
_entity.type
_entity.pdbx_description
1 polymer ?
#
loop_
_entity_poly.entity_id
_entity_poly.type
_entity_poly.pdbx_seq_one_letter_code
_entity_poly.pdbx_strand_id
1 'polypeptide(L)'
;MKISDLISRLALGAFVGCFIVSLVESLISLQIGPQIVSFSGVDVIHAFLGSIVIGWGFSLSGVVYENEWPLPAQVIFQMGIGFAVLFSVAIYLGWFP
;
A
#
# COMPACT_ATOMS: atom_id res chain seq x y z
N MET A 1 17.36 -8.25 12.78
CA MET A 1 15.92 -8.57 12.93
C MET A 1 15.73 -10.08 12.86
N LYS A 2 14.88 -10.68 13.71
CA LYS A 2 14.57 -12.12 13.62
C LYS A 2 13.62 -12.37 12.43
N ILE A 3 13.70 -13.56 11.83
CA ILE A 3 12.84 -13.93 10.68
C ILE A 3 11.34 -13.84 11.05
N SER A 4 10.98 -14.21 12.28
CA SER A 4 9.62 -14.07 12.82
C SER A 4 9.08 -12.65 12.74
N ASP A 5 9.95 -11.67 13.00
CA ASP A 5 9.57 -10.26 13.07
C ASP A 5 9.38 -9.69 11.66
N LEU A 6 10.22 -10.14 10.70
CA LEU A 6 10.07 -9.81 9.28
C LEU A 6 8.73 -10.32 8.73
N ILE A 7 8.39 -11.59 9.01
CA ILE A 7 7.15 -12.20 8.53
C ILE A 7 5.93 -11.45 9.10
N SER A 8 5.96 -11.14 10.40
CA SER A 8 4.89 -10.39 11.05
C SER A 8 4.70 -9.00 10.43
N ARG A 9 5.80 -8.30 10.13
CA ARG A 9 5.76 -6.99 9.46
C ARG A 9 5.21 -7.06 8.04
N LEU A 10 5.62 -8.06 7.27
CA LEU A 10 5.11 -8.25 5.90
C LEU A 10 3.62 -8.62 5.90
N ALA A 11 3.18 -9.46 6.83
CA ALA A 11 1.76 -9.80 6.98
C ALA A 11 0.93 -8.58 7.38
N LEU A 12 1.40 -7.78 8.35
CA LEU A 12 0.75 -6.53 8.74
C LEU A 12 0.71 -5.54 7.57
N GLY A 13 1.83 -5.41 6.83
CA GLY A 13 1.93 -4.56 5.65
C GLY A 13 0.90 -4.95 4.59
N ALA A 14 0.84 -6.23 4.23
CA ALA A 14 -0.14 -6.75 3.27
C ALA A 14 -1.58 -6.47 3.72
N PHE A 15 -1.90 -6.74 4.98
CA PHE A 15 -3.22 -6.49 5.54
C PHE A 15 -3.61 -5.00 5.46
N VAL A 16 -2.71 -4.10 5.91
CA VAL A 16 -2.94 -2.65 5.86
C VAL A 16 -3.07 -2.17 4.41
N GLY A 17 -2.23 -2.66 3.50
CA GLY A 17 -2.30 -2.34 2.08
C GLY A 17 -3.65 -2.68 1.47
N CYS A 18 -4.11 -3.93 1.64
CA CYS A 18 -5.41 -4.38 1.17
C CYS A 18 -6.56 -3.59 1.80
N PHE A 19 -6.47 -3.32 3.11
CA PHE A 19 -7.48 -2.55 3.83
C PHE A 19 -7.61 -1.13 3.29
N ILE A 20 -6.50 -0.42 3.07
CA ILE A 20 -6.52 0.96 2.57
C ILE A 20 -7.05 1.01 1.14
N VAL A 21 -6.63 0.12 0.25
CA VAL A 21 -7.14 0.09 -1.13
C VAL A 21 -8.64 -0.19 -1.14
N SER A 22 -9.09 -1.21 -0.38
CA SER A 22 -10.52 -1.54 -0.27
C SER A 22 -11.33 -0.38 0.32
N LEU A 23 -10.78 0.34 1.30
CA LEU A 23 -11.41 1.52 1.89
C LEU A 23 -11.55 2.63 0.85
N VAL A 24 -10.50 2.92 0.08
CA VAL A 24 -10.53 3.95 -0.97
C VAL A 24 -11.53 3.59 -2.07
N GLU A 25 -11.53 2.36 -2.56
CA GLU A 25 -12.50 1.88 -3.56
C GLU A 25 -13.94 1.98 -3.03
N SER A 26 -14.16 1.63 -1.77
CA SER A 26 -15.48 1.74 -1.12
C SER A 26 -15.95 3.20 -1.03
N LEU A 27 -15.05 4.13 -0.67
CA LEU A 27 -15.37 5.56 -0.61
C LEU A 27 -15.69 6.14 -1.99
N ILE A 28 -14.92 5.77 -3.02
CA ILE A 28 -15.18 6.18 -4.41
C ILE A 28 -16.54 5.62 -4.86
N SER A 29 -16.81 4.34 -4.57
CA SER A 29 -18.09 3.70 -4.88
C SER A 29 -19.28 4.38 -4.19
N LEU A 30 -19.13 4.81 -2.93
CA LEU A 30 -20.14 5.58 -2.23
C LEU A 30 -20.36 6.98 -2.84
N GLN A 31 -19.30 7.63 -3.34
CA GLN A 31 -19.39 8.96 -3.93
C GLN A 31 -20.05 8.96 -5.32
N ILE A 32 -19.71 7.98 -6.15
CA ILE A 32 -20.21 7.90 -7.54
C ILE A 32 -21.55 7.17 -7.61
N GLY A 33 -21.81 6.23 -6.70
CA GLY A 33 -22.97 5.36 -6.68
C GLY A 33 -22.57 3.91 -6.90
N PRO A 34 -22.83 2.98 -5.95
CA PRO A 34 -22.32 1.60 -6.01
C PRO A 34 -22.79 0.79 -7.22
N GLN A 35 -23.92 1.19 -7.81
CA GLN A 35 -24.51 0.54 -8.98
C GLN A 35 -23.78 0.90 -10.30
N ILE A 36 -22.97 1.97 -10.28
CA ILE A 36 -22.23 2.48 -11.45
C ILE A 36 -20.84 1.86 -11.54
N VAL A 37 -20.27 1.47 -10.40
CA VAL A 37 -18.93 0.89 -10.32
C VAL A 37 -19.00 -0.61 -10.62
N SER A 38 -18.35 -1.03 -11.69
CA SER A 38 -18.19 -2.44 -12.06
C SER A 38 -16.69 -2.75 -12.17
N PHE A 39 -16.24 -3.78 -11.46
CA PHE A 39 -14.86 -4.26 -11.54
C PHE A 39 -14.81 -5.56 -12.36
N SER A 40 -13.86 -5.67 -13.28
CA SER A 40 -13.55 -6.97 -13.87
C SER A 40 -12.78 -7.84 -12.88
N GLY A 41 -12.80 -9.15 -13.07
CA GLY A 41 -12.01 -10.07 -12.23
C GLY A 41 -10.51 -9.77 -12.28
N VAL A 42 -10.02 -9.24 -13.40
CA VAL A 42 -8.61 -8.81 -13.56
C VAL A 42 -8.33 -7.59 -12.69
N ASP A 43 -9.25 -6.62 -12.65
CA ASP A 43 -9.10 -5.41 -11.82
C ASP A 43 -9.03 -5.77 -10.34
N VAL A 44 -9.87 -6.71 -9.89
CA VAL A 44 -9.86 -7.20 -8.51
C VAL A 44 -8.54 -7.90 -8.17
N ILE A 45 -8.02 -8.76 -9.07
CA ILE A 45 -6.74 -9.44 -8.85
C ILE A 45 -5.59 -8.42 -8.80
N HIS A 46 -5.59 -7.43 -9.69
CA HIS A 46 -4.59 -6.37 -9.73
C HIS A 46 -4.66 -5.48 -8.49
N ALA A 47 -5.86 -5.08 -8.05
CA ALA A 47 -6.09 -4.34 -6.80
C ALA A 47 -5.56 -5.11 -5.60
N PHE A 48 -5.90 -6.40 -5.50
CA PHE A 48 -5.44 -7.25 -4.41
C PHE A 48 -3.92 -7.40 -4.39
N LEU A 49 -3.29 -7.85 -5.48
CA LEU A 49 -1.84 -8.06 -5.52
C LEU A 49 -1.05 -6.75 -5.43
N GLY A 50 -1.52 -5.70 -6.11
CA GLY A 50 -0.92 -4.37 -6.05
C GLY A 50 -0.93 -3.81 -4.63
N SER A 51 -2.06 -3.93 -3.93
CA SER A 51 -2.20 -3.46 -2.54
C SER A 51 -1.24 -4.17 -1.57
N ILE A 52 -0.98 -5.48 -1.77
CA ILE A 52 -0.01 -6.24 -0.98
C ILE A 52 1.40 -5.68 -1.18
N VAL A 53 1.80 -5.47 -2.44
CA VAL A 53 3.14 -4.97 -2.78
C VAL A 53 3.36 -3.56 -2.21
N ILE A 54 2.35 -2.69 -2.33
CA ILE A 54 2.37 -1.35 -1.72
C ILE A 54 2.51 -1.46 -0.20
N GLY A 55 1.69 -2.31 0.42
CA GLY A 55 1.71 -2.56 1.86
C GLY A 55 3.08 -3.05 2.37
N TRP A 56 3.76 -3.91 1.61
CA TRP A 56 5.14 -4.31 1.90
C TRP A 56 6.13 -3.16 1.77
N GLY A 57 6.02 -2.34 0.72
CA GLY A 57 6.87 -1.16 0.54
C GLY A 57 6.82 -0.22 1.75
N PHE A 58 5.61 0.09 2.23
CA PHE A 58 5.42 0.91 3.43
C PHE A 58 5.92 0.21 4.69
N SER A 59 5.59 -1.07 4.90
CA SER A 59 5.98 -1.81 6.11
C SER A 59 7.49 -2.00 6.25
N LEU A 60 8.18 -2.32 5.15
CA LEU A 60 9.64 -2.48 5.12
C LEU A 60 10.35 -1.14 5.31
N SER A 61 9.84 -0.06 4.74
CA SER A 61 10.41 1.28 4.95
C SER A 61 10.32 1.76 6.40
N GLY A 62 9.38 1.21 7.19
CA GLY A 62 9.25 1.49 8.63
C GLY A 62 10.43 1.01 9.49
N VAL A 63 11.35 0.21 8.94
CA VAL A 63 12.62 -0.12 9.63
C VAL A 63 13.47 1.14 9.86
N VAL A 64 13.27 2.20 9.08
CA VAL A 64 13.97 3.48 9.26
C VAL A 64 13.71 4.11 10.64
N TYR A 65 12.59 3.79 11.30
CA TYR A 65 12.30 4.25 12.66
C TYR A 65 13.17 3.60 13.75
N GLU A 66 13.89 2.53 13.43
CA GLU A 66 14.85 1.90 14.36
C GLU A 66 16.18 2.66 14.43
N ASN A 67 16.36 3.69 13.60
CA ASN A 67 17.58 4.49 13.53
C ASN A 67 17.51 5.72 14.44
N GLU A 68 18.64 6.28 14.88
CA GLU A 68 18.70 7.46 15.78
C GLU A 68 18.42 8.80 15.07
N TRP A 69 17.89 8.75 13.85
CA TRP A 69 17.62 9.94 13.05
C TRP A 69 16.45 10.76 13.62
N PRO A 70 16.41 12.09 13.39
CA PRO A 70 15.29 12.91 13.83
C PRO A 70 13.98 12.47 13.15
N LEU A 71 12.90 12.40 13.93
CA LEU A 71 11.57 11.96 13.49
C LEU A 71 11.12 12.52 12.13
N PRO A 72 11.27 13.84 11.83
CA PRO A 72 10.90 14.38 10.52
C PRO A 72 11.65 13.71 9.36
N ALA A 73 12.93 13.42 9.52
CA ALA A 73 13.72 12.75 8.49
C ALA A 73 13.25 11.31 8.29
N GLN A 74 12.99 10.57 9.37
CA GLN A 74 12.47 9.21 9.29
C GLN A 74 11.13 9.15 8.54
N VAL A 75 10.23 10.09 8.83
CA VAL A 75 8.93 10.20 8.15
C VAL A 75 9.12 10.51 6.66
N ILE A 76 9.97 11.46 6.31
CA ILE A 76 10.23 11.80 4.90
C ILE A 76 10.79 10.59 4.14
N PHE A 77 11.70 9.83 4.74
CA PHE A 77 12.26 8.64 4.12
C PHE A 77 11.22 7.54 3.92
N GLN A 78 10.41 7.25 4.94
CA GLN A 78 9.35 6.26 4.82
C GLN A 78 8.30 6.69 3.80
N MET A 79 7.85 7.95 3.85
CA MET A 79 6.89 8.46 2.87
C MET A 79 7.47 8.45 1.46
N GLY A 80 8.74 8.83 1.29
CA GLY A 80 9.41 8.81 0.00
C GLY A 80 9.45 7.41 -0.62
N ILE A 81 9.85 6.40 0.16
CA ILE A 81 9.88 5.00 -0.32
C ILE A 81 8.46 4.49 -0.56
N GLY A 82 7.55 4.70 0.39
CA GLY A 82 6.16 4.26 0.28
C GLY A 82 5.45 4.85 -0.94
N PHE A 83 5.61 6.16 -1.19
CA PHE A 83 5.06 6.79 -2.38
C PHE A 83 5.74 6.30 -3.66
N ALA A 84 7.07 6.13 -3.67
CA ALA A 84 7.75 5.60 -4.85
C ALA A 84 7.21 4.22 -5.24
N VAL A 85 6.99 3.33 -4.26
CA VAL A 85 6.37 2.02 -4.51
C VAL A 85 4.92 2.16 -4.98
N LEU A 86 4.13 3.00 -4.31
CA LEU A 86 2.74 3.25 -4.69
C LEU A 86 2.61 3.77 -6.12
N PHE A 87 3.38 4.80 -6.50
CA PHE A 87 3.35 5.35 -7.86
C PHE A 87 3.84 4.32 -8.89
N SER A 88 4.90 3.58 -8.59
CA SER A 88 5.40 2.55 -9.52
C SER A 88 4.36 1.47 -9.78
N VAL A 89 3.67 0.99 -8.73
CA VAL A 89 2.59 0.01 -8.86
C VAL A 89 1.37 0.61 -9.56
N ALA A 90 1.00 1.85 -9.23
CA ALA A 90 -0.15 2.53 -9.84
C ALA A 90 0.05 2.76 -11.35
N ILE A 91 1.27 3.15 -11.78
CA ILE A 91 1.61 3.28 -13.20
C ILE A 91 1.59 1.92 -13.89
N TYR A 92 2.19 0.90 -13.27
CA TYR A 92 2.24 -0.45 -13.83
C TYR A 92 0.85 -1.06 -14.02
N LEU A 93 -0.07 -0.83 -13.09
CA LEU A 93 -1.44 -1.33 -13.13
C LEU A 93 -2.41 -0.39 -13.87
N GLY A 94 -1.93 0.76 -14.36
CA GLY A 94 -2.74 1.73 -15.11
C GLY A 94 -3.76 2.49 -14.26
N TRP A 95 -3.60 2.53 -12.93
CA TRP A 95 -4.43 3.36 -12.04
C TRP A 95 -4.11 4.85 -12.18
N PHE A 96 -2.87 5.15 -12.57
CA PHE A 96 -2.41 6.49 -12.84
C PHE A 96 -1.81 6.53 -14.27
N PRO A 97 -2.13 7.56 -15.07
CA PRO A 97 -1.62 7.70 -16.43
C PRO A 97 -0.11 7.94 -16.48
#